data_AF-A0A2V7RFF7-F1
#
_entry.id   AF-A0A2V7RFF7-F1
#
_cell.length_a   1.000
_cell.length_b   1.000
_cell.length_c   1.000
_cell.angle_alpha   90.00
_cell.angle_beta   90.00
_cell.angle_gamma   90.00
#
_symmetry.space_group_name_H-M   'P 1'
#
loop_
_entity.id
_entity.type
_entity.pdbx_description
1 polymer ?
#
loop_
_entity_poly.entity_id
_entity_poly.type
_entity_poly.pdbx_seq_one_letter_code
_entity_poly.pdbx_strand_id
1 'polypeptide(L)'
;MSAARAKQLVRVAAGQGFWGDWLEAPRRQVEGGEIDYLMLDYLAEVTMSILQKQKERDPKLGYARDFIGAIESVLPAIADRGVRVIANAGGVNPPACAEAVRAVARQGGVGDRFRVGVVTGDDLLLRLD
;
A
#
# COMPACT_ATOMS: atom_id res chain seq x y z
N MET A 1 -5.34 -6.01 27.08
CA MET A 1 -4.47 -5.84 25.90
C MET A 1 -3.13 -5.34 26.38
N SER A 2 -2.06 -6.13 26.25
CA SER A 2 -0.71 -5.69 26.63
C SER A 2 -0.26 -4.63 25.63
N ALA A 3 0.08 -3.44 26.11
CA ALA A 3 0.71 -2.42 25.28
C ALA A 3 2.04 -2.99 24.77
N ALA A 4 2.15 -3.16 23.45
CA ALA A 4 3.38 -3.64 22.82
C ALA A 4 4.52 -2.70 23.25
N ARG A 5 5.51 -3.24 23.96
CA ARG A 5 6.71 -2.49 24.36
C ARG A 5 7.35 -1.93 23.10
N ALA A 6 7.55 -0.61 23.05
CA ALA A 6 8.16 0.03 21.89
C ALA A 6 9.51 -0.63 21.60
N LYS A 7 9.70 -1.08 20.35
CA LYS A 7 10.94 -1.69 19.89
C LYS A 7 12.04 -0.63 19.97
N GLN A 8 13.18 -0.96 20.58
CA GLN A 8 14.32 -0.04 20.73
C GLN A 8 14.97 0.33 19.38
N LEU A 9 14.80 -0.52 18.36
CA LEU A 9 15.27 -0.32 16.99
C LEU A 9 14.12 -0.55 16.02
N VAL A 10 13.90 0.40 15.11
CA VAL A 10 12.94 0.30 14.01
C VAL A 10 13.71 0.31 12.70
N ARG A 11 13.45 -0.67 11.84
CA ARG A 11 14.09 -0.78 10.52
C ARG A 11 13.08 -0.47 9.42
N VAL A 12 13.37 0.57 8.64
CA VAL A 12 12.52 1.02 7.54
C VAL A 12 13.26 0.77 6.23
N ALA A 13 12.61 0.07 5.30
CA ALA A 13 13.11 -0.14 3.95
C ALA A 13 12.22 0.56 2.93
N ALA A 14 12.84 1.06 1.86
CA ALA A 14 12.14 1.56 0.68
C ALA A 14 12.15 0.49 -0.42
N GLY A 15 10.98 0.17 -0.94
CA GLY A 15 10.80 -0.80 -2.03
C GLY A 15 10.35 -0.18 -3.35
N GLN A 16 9.88 1.07 -3.35
CA GLN A 16 9.48 1.82 -4.54
C GLN A 16 9.69 3.32 -4.29
N GLY A 17 10.18 4.04 -5.30
CA GLY A 17 10.28 5.51 -5.28
C GLY A 17 9.30 6.24 -6.21
N PHE A 18 8.65 5.54 -7.14
CA PHE A 18 7.66 6.08 -8.06
C PHE A 18 6.82 4.97 -8.71
N TRP A 19 5.72 5.33 -9.37
CA TRP A 19 4.92 4.38 -10.14
C TRP A 19 5.66 3.91 -11.40
N GLY A 20 5.91 2.60 -11.51
CA GLY A 20 6.69 2.00 -12.59
C GLY A 20 8.16 1.75 -12.26
N ASP A 21 8.57 1.95 -11.00
CA ASP A 21 9.88 1.53 -10.48
C ASP A 21 10.03 -0.01 -10.47
N TRP A 22 11.16 -0.51 -9.96
CA TRP A 22 11.52 -1.91 -10.03
C TRP A 22 10.64 -2.82 -9.18
N LEU A 23 9.69 -3.50 -9.83
CA LEU A 23 8.68 -4.37 -9.21
C LEU A 23 9.22 -5.49 -8.30
N GLU A 24 10.48 -5.91 -8.44
CA GLU A 24 11.10 -6.92 -7.57
C GLU A 24 11.68 -6.35 -6.27
N ALA A 25 11.90 -5.04 -6.20
CA ALA A 25 12.50 -4.40 -5.03
C ALA A 25 11.69 -4.65 -3.73
N PRO A 26 10.35 -4.58 -3.69
CA PRO A 26 9.57 -4.88 -2.49
C PRO A 26 9.82 -6.31 -1.97
N ARG A 27 9.81 -7.30 -2.87
CA ARG A 27 10.06 -8.71 -2.54
C ARG A 27 11.47 -8.89 -2.00
N ARG A 28 12.48 -8.32 -2.65
CA ARG A 28 13.87 -8.38 -2.20
C ARG A 28 14.08 -7.73 -0.83
N GLN A 29 13.42 -6.60 -0.54
CA GLN A 29 13.50 -5.95 0.77
C GLN A 29 12.91 -6.83 1.88
N VAL A 30 11.74 -7.42 1.64
CA VAL A 30 11.05 -8.24 2.65
C VAL A 30 11.77 -9.57 2.88
N GLU A 31 12.29 -10.21 1.83
CA GLU A 31 12.94 -11.52 1.91
C GLU A 31 14.40 -11.45 2.35
N GLY A 32 15.14 -10.42 1.89
CA GLY A 32 16.59 -10.31 1.99
C GLY A 32 17.15 -9.76 3.31
N GLY A 33 16.31 -9.21 4.19
CA GLY A 33 16.78 -8.66 5.46
C GLY A 33 15.68 -8.56 6.53
N GLU A 34 16.09 -8.21 7.75
CA GLU A 34 15.15 -7.89 8.82
C GLU A 34 14.66 -6.45 8.67
N ILE A 35 13.40 -6.27 8.28
CA ILE A 35 12.74 -4.96 8.20
C ILE A 35 11.45 -4.98 9.04
N ASP A 36 11.08 -3.83 9.59
CA ASP A 36 9.82 -3.65 10.32
C ASP A 36 8.76 -2.99 9.43
N TYR A 37 9.20 -2.09 8.56
CA TYR A 37 8.35 -1.33 7.66
C TYR A 37 8.89 -1.37 6.23
N LEU A 38 7.98 -1.60 5.28
CA LEU A 38 8.22 -1.48 3.85
C LEU A 38 7.47 -0.25 3.33
N MET A 39 8.22 0.77 2.91
CA MET A 39 7.71 1.97 2.28
C MET A 39 7.64 1.77 0.76
N LEU A 40 6.48 2.08 0.17
CA LEU A 40 6.28 2.03 -1.27
C LEU A 40 5.67 3.35 -1.74
N ASP A 41 6.47 4.17 -2.42
CA ASP A 41 6.02 5.43 -3.00
C ASP A 41 5.61 5.24 -4.46
N TYR A 42 4.41 5.71 -4.81
CA TYR A 42 3.83 5.62 -6.14
C TYR A 42 3.51 6.99 -6.75
N LEU A 43 3.35 8.03 -5.93
CA LEU A 43 2.75 9.27 -6.41
C LEU A 43 3.83 10.26 -6.86
N ALA A 44 3.61 10.81 -8.05
CA ALA A 44 4.29 11.97 -8.58
C ALA A 44 3.23 12.92 -9.17
N GLU A 45 3.63 14.13 -9.55
CA GLU A 45 2.72 15.15 -10.09
C GLU A 45 1.88 14.63 -11.27
N VAL A 46 2.52 13.99 -12.25
CA VAL A 46 1.84 13.42 -13.43
C VAL A 46 0.92 12.26 -13.05
N THR A 47 1.32 11.42 -12.09
CA THR A 47 0.56 10.25 -11.64
C THR A 47 -0.83 10.65 -11.15
N MET A 48 -0.94 11.76 -10.41
CA MET A 48 -2.22 12.21 -9.87
C MET A 48 -3.26 12.48 -10.97
N SER A 49 -2.85 13.11 -12.07
CA SER A 49 -3.74 13.38 -13.21
C SER A 49 -4.24 12.11 -13.90
N ILE A 50 -3.38 11.07 -13.96
CA ILE A 50 -3.72 9.78 -14.55
C ILE A 50 -4.74 9.05 -13.66
N LEU A 51 -4.50 9.01 -12.35
CA LEU A 51 -5.39 8.36 -11.40
C LEU A 51 -6.75 9.07 -11.34
N GLN A 52 -6.77 10.40 -11.42
CA GLN A 52 -8.00 11.17 -11.54
C GLN A 52 -8.81 10.79 -12.79
N LYS A 53 -8.17 10.75 -13.97
CA LYS A 53 -8.83 10.30 -15.21
C LYS A 53 -9.32 8.85 -15.13
N GLN A 54 -8.63 7.97 -14.40
CA GLN A 54 -9.10 6.61 -14.18
C GLN A 54 -10.37 6.59 -13.32
N LYS A 55 -10.40 7.35 -12.22
CA LYS A 55 -11.57 7.46 -11.33
C LYS A 55 -12.78 8.07 -12.04
N GLU A 56 -12.57 9.04 -12.92
CA GLU A 56 -13.64 9.64 -13.74
C GLU A 56 -14.28 8.64 -14.71
N ARG A 57 -13.48 7.71 -15.25
CA ARG A 57 -13.97 6.65 -16.15
C ARG A 57 -14.65 5.51 -15.40
N ASP A 58 -14.12 5.14 -14.24
CA ASP A 58 -14.67 4.12 -13.36
C ASP A 58 -14.47 4.55 -11.90
N PRO A 59 -15.56 4.84 -11.15
CA PRO A 59 -15.49 5.22 -9.73
C PRO A 59 -14.80 4.21 -8.82
N LYS A 60 -14.60 2.96 -9.27
CA LYS A 60 -13.85 1.92 -8.53
C LYS A 60 -12.34 2.03 -8.72
N LEU A 61 -11.86 2.85 -9.65
CA LEU A 61 -10.43 3.07 -9.91
C LEU A 61 -9.92 4.38 -9.26
N GLY A 62 -8.70 4.80 -9.61
CA GLY A 62 -8.04 5.97 -9.02
C GLY A 62 -6.90 5.64 -8.06
N TYR A 63 -6.38 4.42 -8.14
CA TYR A 63 -5.22 3.93 -7.40
C TYR A 63 -4.25 3.19 -8.34
N ALA A 64 -2.99 3.06 -7.94
CA ALA A 64 -1.98 2.34 -8.72
C ALA A 64 -2.31 0.84 -8.75
N ARG A 65 -2.76 0.30 -9.89
CA ARG A 65 -3.27 -1.08 -9.96
C ARG A 65 -2.20 -2.15 -9.79
N ASP A 66 -0.98 -1.87 -10.21
CA ASP A 66 0.20 -2.73 -10.03
C ASP A 66 0.61 -2.88 -8.57
N PHE A 67 0.26 -1.92 -7.70
CA PHE A 67 0.41 -2.08 -6.24
C PHE A 67 -0.30 -3.32 -5.72
N ILE A 68 -1.44 -3.70 -6.29
CA ILE A 68 -2.17 -4.90 -5.87
C ILE A 68 -1.35 -6.16 -6.14
N GLY A 69 -0.70 -6.25 -7.31
CA GLY A 69 0.22 -7.34 -7.63
C GLY A 69 1.51 -7.30 -6.80
N ALA A 70 2.01 -6.10 -6.47
CA ALA A 70 3.15 -5.95 -5.56
C ALA A 70 2.83 -6.44 -4.14
N ILE A 71 1.62 -6.15 -3.62
CA ILE A 71 1.18 -6.68 -2.33
C ILE A 71 1.00 -8.20 -2.40
N GLU A 72 0.38 -8.72 -3.46
CA GLU A 72 0.20 -10.16 -3.66
C GLU A 72 1.54 -10.91 -3.61
N SER A 73 2.57 -10.39 -4.28
CA SER A 73 3.88 -11.03 -4.38
C SER A 73 4.63 -11.11 -3.05
N VAL A 74 4.39 -10.15 -2.14
CA VAL A 74 5.05 -10.10 -0.82
C VAL A 74 4.14 -10.59 0.32
N LEU A 75 2.86 -10.86 0.04
CA LEU A 75 1.83 -11.18 1.03
C LEU A 75 2.24 -12.31 2.00
N PRO A 76 2.81 -13.45 1.54
CA PRO A 76 3.25 -14.50 2.46
C PRO A 76 4.35 -14.02 3.40
N ALA A 77 5.36 -13.33 2.84
CA ALA A 77 6.53 -12.90 3.57
C ALA A 77 6.21 -11.79 4.59
N ILE A 78 5.34 -10.83 4.25
CA ILE A 78 4.91 -9.79 5.20
C ILE A 78 4.05 -10.37 6.32
N ALA A 79 3.22 -11.39 6.03
CA ALA A 79 2.37 -12.04 7.02
C ALA A 79 3.20 -12.87 8.01
N ASP A 80 4.19 -13.63 7.52
CA ASP A 80 5.02 -14.48 8.36
C ASP A 80 6.02 -13.69 9.20
N ARG A 81 6.57 -12.59 8.64
CA ARG A 81 7.58 -11.75 9.32
C ARG A 81 6.97 -10.58 10.11
N GLY A 82 5.67 -10.34 9.97
CA GLY A 82 4.98 -9.23 10.64
C GLY A 82 5.40 -7.84 10.11
N VAL A 83 5.82 -7.75 8.85
CA VAL A 83 6.23 -6.49 8.21
C VAL A 83 5.01 -5.63 7.92
N ARG A 84 5.09 -4.33 8.24
CA ARG A 84 4.03 -3.37 7.92
C ARG A 84 4.35 -2.64 6.62
N VAL A 85 3.43 -2.71 5.66
CA VAL A 85 3.54 -1.96 4.41
C VAL A 85 2.86 -0.61 4.54
N ILE A 86 3.53 0.45 4.10
CA ILE A 86 3.00 1.82 4.07
C ILE A 86 3.17 2.33 2.63
N ALA A 87 2.08 2.80 2.04
CA ALA A 87 2.08 3.27 0.65
C ALA A 87 1.08 4.40 0.43
N ASN A 88 1.40 5.31 -0.49
CA ASN A 88 0.48 6.31 -1.03
C ASN A 88 -0.20 5.84 -2.34
N ALA A 89 -0.03 4.56 -2.71
CA ALA A 89 -0.59 3.92 -3.90
C ALA A 89 -2.11 4.08 -4.07
N GLY A 90 -2.82 4.42 -2.99
CA GLY A 90 -4.25 4.72 -3.00
C GLY A 90 -4.64 5.91 -3.89
N GLY A 91 -3.70 6.81 -4.19
CA GLY A 91 -3.93 7.95 -5.07
C GLY A 91 -5.16 8.76 -4.69
N VAL A 92 -6.03 9.01 -5.67
CA VAL A 92 -7.30 9.75 -5.49
C VAL A 92 -8.47 8.85 -5.05
N ASN A 93 -8.24 7.55 -4.83
CA ASN A 93 -9.22 6.62 -4.30
C ASN A 93 -8.63 5.61 -3.29
N PRO A 94 -8.12 6.09 -2.13
CA PRO A 94 -7.60 5.20 -1.09
C PRO A 94 -8.57 4.11 -0.60
N PRO A 95 -9.89 4.38 -0.44
CA PRO A 95 -10.84 3.34 -0.04
C PRO A 95 -10.93 2.17 -1.04
N ALA A 96 -11.00 2.44 -2.35
CA ALA A 96 -11.06 1.39 -3.35
C ALA A 96 -9.76 0.56 -3.40
N CYS A 97 -8.61 1.23 -3.25
CA CYS A 97 -7.32 0.55 -3.14
C CYS A 97 -7.28 -0.42 -1.96
N ALA A 98 -7.78 0.02 -0.79
CA ALA A 98 -7.84 -0.81 0.40
C ALA A 98 -8.72 -2.04 0.21
N GLU A 99 -9.88 -1.91 -0.45
CA GLU A 99 -10.74 -3.05 -0.74
C GLU A 99 -10.09 -4.04 -1.72
N ALA A 100 -9.36 -3.55 -2.72
CA ALA A 100 -8.60 -4.41 -3.63
C ALA A 100 -7.48 -5.17 -2.88
N VAL A 101 -6.76 -4.50 -1.97
CA VAL A 101 -5.76 -5.16 -1.10
C VAL A 101 -6.40 -6.21 -0.20
N ARG A 102 -7.56 -5.91 0.42
CA ARG A 102 -8.29 -6.90 1.24
C ARG A 102 -8.73 -8.10 0.40
N ALA A 103 -9.12 -7.90 -0.85
CA ALA A 103 -9.52 -9.00 -1.74
C ALA A 103 -8.35 -9.96 -1.99
N VAL A 104 -7.18 -9.44 -2.32
CA VAL A 104 -5.94 -10.24 -2.47
C VAL A 104 -5.58 -10.95 -1.17
N ALA A 105 -5.67 -10.27 -0.02
CA ALA A 105 -5.40 -10.89 1.27
C ALA A 105 -6.34 -12.08 1.59
N ARG A 106 -7.63 -11.97 1.22
CA ARG A 106 -8.59 -13.08 1.34
C ARG A 106 -8.25 -14.23 0.40
N GLN A 107 -7.91 -13.93 -0.86
CA GLN A 107 -7.51 -14.94 -1.84
C GLN A 107 -6.23 -15.68 -1.42
N GLY A 108 -5.28 -14.98 -0.82
CA GLY A 108 -4.05 -15.55 -0.28
C GLY A 108 -4.19 -16.26 1.08
N GLY A 109 -5.42 -16.44 1.60
CA GLY A 109 -5.68 -17.20 2.82
C GLY A 109 -5.23 -16.53 4.13
N VAL A 110 -4.88 -15.24 4.09
CA VAL A 110 -4.44 -14.47 5.29
C VAL A 110 -5.43 -13.38 5.70
N GLY A 111 -6.61 -13.33 5.08
CA GLY A 111 -7.61 -12.27 5.29
C GLY A 111 -7.97 -12.00 6.76
N ASP A 112 -8.09 -13.04 7.58
CA ASP A 112 -8.51 -12.91 8.99
C ASP A 112 -7.46 -12.24 9.88
N ARG A 113 -6.18 -12.31 9.47
CA ARG A 113 -5.04 -11.72 10.21
C ARG A 113 -4.49 -10.46 9.54
N PHE A 114 -4.88 -10.17 8.31
CA PHE A 114 -4.38 -9.03 7.53
C PHE A 114 -5.20 -7.77 7.80
N ARG A 115 -4.56 -6.74 8.36
CA ARG A 115 -5.21 -5.48 8.72
C ARG A 115 -4.81 -4.38 7.74
N VAL A 116 -5.80 -3.71 7.16
CA VAL A 116 -5.62 -2.55 6.29
C VAL A 116 -6.17 -1.31 7.00
N GLY A 117 -5.31 -0.31 7.18
CA GLY A 117 -5.68 1.04 7.60
C GLY A 117 -5.62 1.98 6.40
N VAL A 118 -6.53 2.96 6.35
CA VAL A 118 -6.60 3.96 5.29
C VAL A 118 -6.56 5.33 5.93
N VAL A 119 -5.71 6.20 5.41
CA VAL A 119 -5.64 7.61 5.81
C VAL A 119 -6.26 8.43 4.68
N THR A 120 -7.28 9.22 5.00
CA THR A 120 -7.98 10.12 4.09
C THR A 120 -8.06 11.52 4.71
N GLY A 121 -8.42 12.53 3.91
CA GLY A 121 -8.71 13.88 4.40
C GLY A 121 -8.09 15.02 3.57
N ASP A 122 -7.42 14.69 2.48
CA ASP A 122 -6.89 15.62 1.48
C ASP A 122 -7.94 16.10 0.46
N ASP A 123 -9.07 15.40 0.33
CA ASP A 123 -10.18 15.80 -0.53
C ASP A 123 -10.97 16.98 0.08
N LEU A 124 -10.71 18.17 -0.46
CA LEU A 124 -11.39 19.41 -0.10
C LEU A 124 -12.51 19.79 -1.08
N LEU A 125 -12.83 18.96 -2.08
CA LEU A 125 -13.82 19.30 -3.12
C LEU A 125 -15.21 19.59 -2.52
N LEU A 126 -15.56 18.89 -1.44
CA LEU A 126 -16.82 19.09 -0.71
C LEU A 126 -16.82 20.36 0.17
N ARG A 127 -15.70 21.07 0.25
CA ARG A 127 -15.48 22.26 1.07
C ARG A 127 -15.10 23.49 0.24
N LEU A 128 -15.27 23.43 -1.08
CA LEU A 128 -15.09 24.57 -1.96
C LEU A 128 -16.30 25.49 -1.82
N ASP A 129 -16.05 26.73 -1.43
CA ASP A 129 -16.99 27.85 -1.35
C ASP A 129 -17.05 28.65 -2.66
#